data_AF-A0A1K2FV11-F1
#
_entry.id   AF-A0A1K2FV11-F1
#
_cell.length_a   1.000
_cell.length_b   1.000
_cell.length_c   1.000
_cell.angle_alpha   90.00
_cell.angle_beta   90.00
_cell.angle_gamma   90.00
#
_symmetry.space_group_name_H-M   'P 1'
#
loop_
_entity.id
_entity.type
_entity.pdbx_description
1 polymer ?
#
loop_
_entity_poly.entity_id
_entity_poly.type
_entity_poly.pdbx_seq_one_letter_code
_entity_poly.pdbx_strand_id
1 'polypeptide(L)'
;MEHDLVVFVPGFLGSRLRRNGQDVWARCGEQLIGSAAAALTEVALPPGLGDAAPEGPFRLAADALLEVPDSVPGLLSCMGYPDIRAALADPLEAQFVPFGYDWRLSHRLVARQLKARVARELDRWRAEVDAYYPDRTDDPRVILVCHGTGGLIGRHYLEREDGRETARTLVTLGTPQQGLVQAARLLAGHAIPGDAGPGADGVARLNETLRDWALNLPAVVEMLPWYYAVRVEGKSRERGITDNRYPVPGLPGEAVREALAFREEFRAACDENRRVGPLPYTVHCLGSVDFPSPEALVLSFDGSRITDSLPGPGDGTVPRRSAVADWTGTDPMLWTGFRDTDLASGPALRDAMLAIRAGRPPGGTLAGEEGIALHLPRDPVAAGHPFVIDLLGHDLPRRNLRTVMWRSGRTDRHPVVFRQYQPDRYRAEMEAAPGRWVVEALVDRPKGRDRRIVTVVAS
;
A
#
# COMPACT_ATOMS: atom_id res chain seq x y z
N MET A 1 -12.45 -11.77 -19.34
CA MET A 1 -11.22 -11.42 -18.60
C MET A 1 -10.41 -12.66 -18.23
N GLU A 2 -10.97 -13.86 -18.25
CA GLU A 2 -10.24 -15.09 -17.90
C GLU A 2 -9.00 -15.34 -18.77
N HIS A 3 -9.00 -14.82 -20.01
CA HIS A 3 -7.92 -14.90 -20.98
C HIS A 3 -6.91 -13.72 -20.92
N ASP A 4 -7.07 -12.76 -20.00
CA ASP A 4 -6.17 -11.60 -19.89
C ASP A 4 -4.81 -11.97 -19.26
N LEU A 5 -3.72 -11.36 -19.70
CA LEU A 5 -2.39 -11.57 -19.13
C LEU A 5 -2.35 -11.04 -17.67
N VAL A 6 -1.86 -11.85 -16.73
CA VAL A 6 -1.74 -11.46 -15.32
C VAL A 6 -0.29 -11.09 -15.00
N VAL A 7 -0.04 -9.82 -14.74
CA VAL A 7 1.29 -9.29 -14.43
C VAL A 7 1.36 -8.94 -12.96
N PHE A 8 2.31 -9.52 -12.23
CA PHE A 8 2.54 -9.24 -10.81
C PHE A 8 3.77 -8.35 -10.61
N VAL A 9 3.58 -7.20 -9.97
CA VAL A 9 4.64 -6.24 -9.62
C VAL A 9 4.80 -6.21 -8.10
N PRO A 10 5.92 -6.69 -7.56
CA PRO A 10 6.15 -6.73 -6.13
C PRO A 10 6.45 -5.33 -5.55
N GLY A 11 6.45 -5.22 -4.23
CA GLY A 11 6.85 -4.00 -3.53
C GLY A 11 8.38 -3.88 -3.38
N PHE A 12 8.80 -2.83 -2.69
CA PHE A 12 10.17 -2.66 -2.20
C PHE A 12 10.60 -3.93 -1.44
N LEU A 13 11.84 -4.41 -1.65
CA LEU A 13 12.37 -5.72 -1.22
C LEU A 13 11.75 -6.96 -1.87
N GLY A 14 10.72 -6.80 -2.69
CA GLY A 14 9.98 -7.95 -3.19
C GLY A 14 10.66 -8.73 -4.33
N SER A 15 11.89 -8.38 -4.67
CA SER A 15 12.73 -9.08 -5.65
C SER A 15 14.12 -9.33 -5.09
N ARG A 16 14.72 -10.46 -5.46
CA ARG A 16 16.09 -10.82 -5.07
C ARG A 16 17.10 -10.02 -5.88
N LEU A 17 18.05 -9.36 -5.21
CA LEU A 17 19.12 -8.63 -5.89
C LEU A 17 20.36 -9.50 -5.97
N ARG A 18 20.73 -9.95 -7.17
CA ARG A 18 21.77 -10.95 -7.38
C ARG A 18 23.02 -10.41 -8.04
N ARG A 19 24.18 -10.87 -7.56
CA ARG A 19 25.49 -10.73 -8.20
C ARG A 19 26.18 -12.08 -8.18
N ASN A 20 26.65 -12.56 -9.33
CA ASN A 20 27.31 -13.87 -9.46
C ASN A 20 26.50 -15.03 -8.84
N GLY A 21 25.17 -15.01 -9.04
CA GLY A 21 24.25 -16.03 -8.52
C GLY A 21 23.91 -15.92 -7.03
N GLN A 22 24.56 -15.04 -6.27
CA GLN A 22 24.30 -14.84 -4.85
C GLN A 22 23.33 -13.68 -4.62
N ASP A 23 22.45 -13.84 -3.63
CA ASP A 23 21.58 -12.78 -3.14
C ASP A 23 22.38 -11.81 -2.27
N VAL A 24 22.59 -10.60 -2.78
CA VAL A 24 23.45 -9.61 -2.14
C VAL A 24 22.74 -9.01 -0.93
N TRP A 25 21.44 -8.73 -1.02
CA TRP A 25 20.71 -8.13 0.10
C TRP A 25 20.57 -9.10 1.27
N ALA A 26 20.25 -10.38 1.02
CA ALA A 26 20.19 -11.38 2.08
C ALA A 26 21.52 -11.50 2.85
N ARG A 27 22.66 -11.49 2.13
CA ARG A 27 24.00 -11.45 2.72
C ARG A 27 24.25 -10.16 3.51
N CYS A 28 23.83 -9.01 2.99
CA CYS A 28 23.93 -7.74 3.70
C CYS A 28 23.14 -7.76 5.02
N GLY A 29 21.92 -8.29 5.01
CA GLY A 29 21.07 -8.40 6.19
C GLY A 29 21.74 -9.12 7.36
N GLU A 30 22.39 -10.25 7.11
CA GLU A 30 23.17 -10.97 8.12
C GLU A 30 24.34 -10.14 8.67
N GLN A 31 25.00 -9.36 7.80
CA GLN A 31 26.14 -8.53 8.16
C GLN A 31 25.79 -7.22 8.85
N LEU A 32 24.55 -6.70 8.69
CA LEU A 32 24.06 -5.50 9.38
C LEU A 32 24.12 -5.64 10.92
N ILE A 33 24.07 -6.87 11.43
CA ILE A 33 24.21 -7.19 12.86
C ILE A 33 25.65 -6.93 13.37
N GLY A 34 26.65 -7.02 12.49
CA GLY A 34 28.08 -6.86 12.83
C GLY A 34 28.69 -5.54 12.35
N SER A 35 28.68 -5.27 11.04
CA SER A 35 29.26 -4.07 10.41
C SER A 35 28.38 -3.53 9.28
N ALA A 36 27.53 -2.56 9.62
CA ALA A 36 26.56 -2.01 8.68
C ALA A 36 27.19 -1.29 7.48
N ALA A 37 28.28 -0.55 7.68
CA ALA A 37 28.92 0.23 6.62
C ALA A 37 29.53 -0.66 5.52
N ALA A 38 30.22 -1.74 5.91
CA ALA A 38 30.77 -2.70 4.96
C ALA A 38 29.66 -3.43 4.20
N ALA A 39 28.60 -3.87 4.92
CA ALA A 39 27.46 -4.56 4.33
C ALA A 39 26.75 -3.71 3.28
N LEU A 40 26.40 -2.47 3.61
CA LEU A 40 25.61 -1.60 2.72
C LEU A 40 26.38 -1.12 1.48
N THR A 41 27.71 -1.19 1.50
CA THR A 41 28.54 -0.89 0.32
C THR A 41 28.26 -1.87 -0.84
N GLU A 42 27.94 -3.14 -0.56
CA GLU A 42 27.68 -4.13 -1.62
C GLU A 42 26.38 -3.88 -2.40
N VAL A 43 25.42 -3.20 -1.76
CA VAL A 43 24.07 -2.88 -2.27
C VAL A 43 23.86 -1.38 -2.52
N ALA A 44 24.91 -0.58 -2.46
CA ALA A 44 24.85 0.85 -2.73
C ALA A 44 24.51 1.17 -4.20
N LEU A 45 24.05 2.39 -4.43
CA LEU A 45 23.96 3.03 -5.74
C LEU A 45 24.87 4.27 -5.75
N PRO A 46 25.36 4.71 -6.92
CA PRO A 46 26.16 5.92 -7.00
C PRO A 46 25.29 7.16 -6.69
N PRO A 47 25.83 8.20 -6.03
CA PRO A 47 25.10 9.44 -5.80
C PRO A 47 24.63 10.08 -7.12
N GLY A 48 23.42 10.63 -7.11
CA GLY A 48 22.87 11.35 -8.26
C GLY A 48 22.50 10.47 -9.45
N LEU A 49 22.33 9.15 -9.26
CA LEU A 49 21.89 8.23 -10.33
C LEU A 49 20.56 8.67 -10.98
N GLY A 50 19.63 9.19 -10.17
CA GLY A 50 18.29 9.57 -10.59
C GLY A 50 17.57 8.43 -11.33
N ASP A 51 17.22 8.70 -12.58
CA ASP A 51 16.49 7.81 -13.48
C ASP A 51 17.36 6.87 -14.32
N ALA A 52 18.70 6.94 -14.18
CA ALA A 52 19.63 6.16 -14.98
C ALA A 52 19.73 4.70 -14.48
N ALA A 53 20.05 3.79 -15.40
CA ALA A 53 20.36 2.40 -15.03
C ALA A 53 21.76 2.32 -14.40
N PRO A 54 21.95 1.55 -13.30
CA PRO A 54 23.26 1.40 -12.69
C PRO A 54 24.19 0.57 -13.59
N GLU A 55 25.48 0.94 -13.59
CA GLU A 55 26.54 0.27 -14.35
C GLU A 55 27.59 -0.37 -13.44
N GLY A 56 28.42 -1.24 -14.04
CA GLY A 56 29.57 -1.85 -13.39
C GLY A 56 29.20 -2.52 -12.06
N PRO A 57 29.89 -2.19 -10.95
CA PRO A 57 29.67 -2.84 -9.65
C PRO A 57 28.29 -2.55 -9.07
N PHE A 58 27.60 -1.46 -9.46
CA PHE A 58 26.30 -1.10 -8.89
C PHE A 58 25.13 -1.87 -9.52
N ARG A 59 25.34 -2.46 -10.70
CA ARG A 59 24.33 -3.24 -11.42
C ARG A 59 24.10 -4.58 -10.72
N LEU A 60 22.84 -4.88 -10.43
CA LEU A 60 22.39 -6.16 -9.89
C LEU A 60 21.33 -6.79 -10.80
N ALA A 61 21.30 -8.11 -10.87
CA ALA A 61 20.22 -8.83 -11.51
C ALA A 61 19.03 -8.94 -10.55
N ALA A 62 17.82 -8.68 -11.04
CA ALA A 62 16.61 -8.66 -10.22
C ALA A 62 15.43 -9.34 -10.93
N ASP A 63 15.68 -10.50 -11.50
CA ASP A 63 14.78 -11.27 -12.36
C ASP A 63 13.90 -12.30 -11.61
N ALA A 64 14.01 -12.36 -10.28
CA ALA A 64 13.24 -13.30 -9.44
C ALA A 64 12.58 -12.57 -8.27
N LEU A 65 11.36 -13.00 -7.93
CA LEU A 65 10.66 -12.56 -6.73
C LEU A 65 11.39 -13.06 -5.47
N LEU A 66 11.26 -12.30 -4.39
CA LEU A 66 11.65 -12.76 -3.07
C LEU A 66 10.70 -13.88 -2.62
N GLU A 67 11.21 -14.98 -2.09
CA GLU A 67 10.41 -16.15 -1.64
C GLU A 67 10.41 -16.33 -0.12
N VAL A 68 11.28 -15.62 0.59
CA VAL A 68 11.48 -15.73 2.03
C VAL A 68 11.37 -14.36 2.69
N PRO A 69 11.11 -14.28 4.01
CA PRO A 69 11.02 -13.01 4.70
C PRO A 69 12.32 -12.21 4.69
N ASP A 70 12.21 -10.90 4.50
CA ASP A 70 13.33 -9.94 4.54
C ASP A 70 12.85 -8.54 4.98
N SER A 71 13.76 -7.64 5.35
CA SER A 71 13.43 -6.30 5.82
C SER A 71 14.57 -5.31 5.67
N VAL A 72 14.24 -4.03 5.48
CA VAL A 72 15.14 -2.89 5.72
C VAL A 72 14.77 -2.28 7.07
N PRO A 73 15.70 -2.26 8.05
CA PRO A 73 15.44 -1.72 9.38
C PRO A 73 14.84 -0.31 9.33
N GLY A 74 13.70 -0.12 10.00
CA GLY A 74 13.02 1.16 10.11
C GLY A 74 12.31 1.65 8.84
N LEU A 75 12.30 0.86 7.76
CA LEU A 75 11.60 1.19 6.51
C LEU A 75 10.41 0.25 6.25
N LEU A 76 10.70 -0.96 5.79
CA LEU A 76 9.70 -1.92 5.27
C LEU A 76 10.18 -3.37 5.46
N SER A 77 9.22 -4.28 5.58
CA SER A 77 9.45 -5.73 5.60
C SER A 77 8.63 -6.40 4.48
N CYS A 78 9.11 -7.52 3.95
CA CYS A 78 8.43 -8.32 2.96
C CYS A 78 8.50 -9.80 3.38
N MET A 79 7.40 -10.54 3.31
CA MET A 79 7.40 -11.97 3.65
C MET A 79 7.79 -12.88 2.48
N GLY A 80 8.04 -12.29 1.30
CA GLY A 80 8.19 -13.02 0.05
C GLY A 80 6.87 -13.43 -0.58
N TYR A 81 6.97 -14.10 -1.73
CA TYR A 81 5.86 -14.43 -2.63
C TYR A 81 5.88 -15.90 -3.10
N PRO A 82 6.14 -16.90 -2.22
CA PRO A 82 6.31 -18.30 -2.65
C PRO A 82 5.07 -18.86 -3.38
N ASP A 83 3.87 -18.44 -2.96
CA ASP A 83 2.60 -18.96 -3.47
C ASP A 83 1.79 -17.91 -4.27
N ILE A 84 2.44 -16.89 -4.82
CA ILE A 84 1.73 -15.76 -5.45
C ILE A 84 0.83 -16.19 -6.61
N ARG A 85 1.22 -17.19 -7.42
CA ARG A 85 0.37 -17.68 -8.52
C ARG A 85 -0.95 -18.24 -7.98
N ALA A 86 -0.91 -18.98 -6.86
CA ALA A 86 -2.10 -19.49 -6.19
C ALA A 86 -2.96 -18.36 -5.59
N ALA A 87 -2.31 -17.37 -4.96
CA ALA A 87 -2.99 -16.18 -4.46
C ALA A 87 -3.64 -15.35 -5.57
N LEU A 88 -3.14 -15.43 -6.80
CA LEU A 88 -3.72 -14.80 -7.99
C LEU A 88 -4.79 -15.67 -8.69
N ALA A 89 -5.33 -16.65 -7.98
CA ALA A 89 -6.32 -17.60 -8.46
C ALA A 89 -5.81 -18.50 -9.60
N ASP A 90 -4.54 -18.92 -9.52
CA ASP A 90 -3.90 -19.88 -10.42
C ASP A 90 -4.10 -19.56 -11.92
N PRO A 91 -3.60 -18.41 -12.42
CA PRO A 91 -3.52 -18.20 -13.85
C PRO A 91 -2.65 -19.26 -14.53
N LEU A 92 -2.92 -19.52 -15.80
CA LEU A 92 -2.08 -20.42 -16.60
C LEU A 92 -0.63 -19.95 -16.55
N GLU A 93 0.33 -20.88 -16.61
CA GLU A 93 1.75 -20.52 -16.58
C GLU A 93 2.14 -19.57 -17.71
N ALA A 94 1.63 -19.82 -18.92
CA ALA A 94 1.84 -18.95 -20.08
C ALA A 94 1.18 -17.56 -19.94
N GLN A 95 0.20 -17.41 -19.05
CA GLN A 95 -0.56 -16.19 -18.79
C GLN A 95 0.03 -15.36 -17.63
N PHE A 96 0.90 -15.95 -16.80
CA PHE A 96 1.42 -15.32 -15.60
C PHE A 96 2.81 -14.71 -15.81
N VAL A 97 2.97 -13.45 -15.42
CA VAL A 97 4.21 -12.69 -15.58
C VAL A 97 4.63 -12.12 -14.23
N PRO A 98 5.54 -12.78 -13.49
CA PRO A 98 6.22 -12.13 -12.38
C PRO A 98 7.19 -11.08 -12.95
N PHE A 99 7.12 -9.86 -12.41
CA PHE A 99 8.02 -8.77 -12.77
C PHE A 99 8.95 -8.46 -11.61
N GLY A 100 10.04 -9.22 -11.51
CA GLY A 100 11.15 -8.85 -10.65
C GLY A 100 11.82 -7.56 -11.16
N TYR A 101 12.25 -6.70 -10.23
CA TYR A 101 13.00 -5.48 -10.53
C TYR A 101 13.94 -5.08 -9.39
N ASP A 102 14.90 -4.22 -9.70
CA ASP A 102 15.82 -3.67 -8.70
C ASP A 102 15.10 -2.58 -7.89
N TRP A 103 14.66 -2.94 -6.69
CA TRP A 103 13.85 -2.09 -5.81
C TRP A 103 14.57 -0.84 -5.28
N ARG A 104 15.86 -0.69 -5.58
CA ARG A 104 16.66 0.49 -5.24
C ARG A 104 16.40 1.66 -6.19
N LEU A 105 15.95 1.38 -7.41
CA LEU A 105 15.88 2.32 -8.53
C LEU A 105 14.61 3.18 -8.53
N SER A 106 14.66 4.31 -9.24
CA SER A 106 13.50 5.21 -9.42
C SER A 106 12.29 4.45 -9.98
N HIS A 107 11.10 4.74 -9.44
CA HIS A 107 9.86 4.18 -9.95
C HIS A 107 9.60 4.57 -11.41
N ARG A 108 10.14 5.70 -11.90
CA ARG A 108 10.08 6.10 -13.31
C ARG A 108 10.82 5.12 -14.21
N LEU A 109 12.08 4.81 -13.86
CA LEU A 109 12.89 3.86 -14.60
C LEU A 109 12.25 2.46 -14.59
N VAL A 110 11.77 2.02 -13.43
CA VAL A 110 11.13 0.71 -13.29
C VAL A 110 9.81 0.66 -14.07
N ALA A 111 9.04 1.74 -14.14
CA ALA A 111 7.83 1.81 -14.97
C ALA A 111 8.13 1.68 -16.47
N ARG A 112 9.23 2.28 -16.97
CA ARG A 112 9.70 2.07 -18.34
C ARG A 112 10.11 0.62 -18.61
N GLN A 113 10.77 -0.01 -17.64
CA GLN A 113 11.12 -1.44 -17.72
C GLN A 113 9.85 -2.32 -17.72
N LEU A 114 8.85 -1.97 -16.91
CA LEU A 114 7.55 -2.63 -16.87
C LEU A 114 6.84 -2.50 -18.22
N LYS A 115 6.82 -1.31 -18.85
CA LYS A 115 6.29 -1.12 -20.21
C LYS A 115 6.89 -2.10 -21.20
N ALA A 116 8.22 -2.18 -21.26
CA ALA A 116 8.92 -3.08 -22.18
C ALA A 116 8.64 -4.56 -21.89
N ARG A 117 8.52 -4.94 -20.60
CA ARG A 117 8.13 -6.30 -20.20
C ARG A 117 6.70 -6.62 -20.63
N VAL A 118 5.75 -5.75 -20.32
CA VAL A 118 4.33 -5.95 -20.61
C VAL A 118 4.08 -6.06 -22.10
N ALA A 119 4.67 -5.18 -22.92
CA ALA A 119 4.52 -5.23 -24.37
C ALA A 119 4.94 -6.60 -24.93
N ARG A 120 6.15 -7.05 -24.59
CA ARG A 120 6.68 -8.34 -25.05
C ARG A 120 5.81 -9.52 -24.62
N GLU A 121 5.37 -9.55 -23.36
CA GLU A 121 4.61 -10.70 -22.85
C GLU A 121 3.16 -10.70 -23.32
N LEU A 122 2.57 -9.53 -23.54
CA LEU A 122 1.24 -9.44 -24.10
C LEU A 122 1.23 -9.89 -25.57
N ASP A 123 2.23 -9.50 -26.34
CA ASP A 123 2.37 -9.96 -27.74
C ASP A 123 2.59 -11.47 -27.82
N ARG A 124 3.47 -12.03 -26.96
CA ARG A 124 3.66 -13.48 -26.85
C ARG A 124 2.34 -14.17 -26.51
N TRP A 125 1.64 -13.68 -25.49
CA TRP A 125 0.40 -14.31 -25.04
C TRP A 125 -0.70 -14.25 -26.10
N ARG A 126 -0.85 -13.13 -26.81
CA ARG A 126 -1.80 -13.00 -27.93
C ARG A 126 -1.54 -14.00 -29.06
N ALA A 127 -0.29 -14.39 -29.30
CA ALA A 127 0.04 -15.39 -30.31
C ALA A 127 -0.33 -16.83 -29.90
N GLU A 128 -0.47 -17.08 -28.60
CA GLU A 128 -0.66 -18.43 -28.03
C GLU A 128 -2.07 -18.63 -27.43
N VAL A 129 -2.80 -17.55 -27.15
CA VAL A 129 -4.04 -17.57 -26.36
C VAL A 129 -5.13 -18.47 -26.97
N ASP A 130 -5.24 -18.56 -28.29
CA ASP A 130 -6.25 -19.37 -29.00
C ASP A 130 -6.13 -20.86 -28.69
N ALA A 131 -4.93 -21.34 -28.35
CA ALA A 131 -4.71 -22.73 -27.93
C ALA A 131 -5.37 -23.05 -26.57
N TYR A 132 -5.61 -22.02 -25.75
CA TYR A 132 -6.19 -22.15 -24.40
C TYR A 132 -7.63 -21.63 -24.32
N TYR A 133 -7.95 -20.58 -25.08
CA TYR A 133 -9.24 -19.89 -25.08
C TYR A 133 -9.73 -19.63 -26.52
N PRO A 134 -10.08 -20.69 -27.28
CA PRO A 134 -10.50 -20.56 -28.68
C PRO A 134 -11.80 -19.79 -28.85
N ASP A 135 -12.69 -19.83 -27.86
CA ASP A 135 -14.02 -19.19 -27.90
C ASP A 135 -14.04 -17.76 -27.32
N ARG A 136 -12.86 -17.14 -27.10
CA ARG A 136 -12.79 -15.77 -26.55
C ARG A 136 -13.46 -14.77 -27.49
N THR A 137 -14.07 -13.74 -26.90
CA THR A 137 -14.82 -12.70 -27.62
C THR A 137 -14.02 -11.44 -27.95
N ASP A 138 -12.84 -11.30 -27.35
CA ASP A 138 -11.95 -10.14 -27.49
C ASP A 138 -10.49 -10.54 -27.26
N ASP A 139 -9.57 -9.64 -27.63
CA ASP A 139 -8.14 -9.86 -27.45
C ASP A 139 -7.72 -9.69 -25.98
N PRO A 140 -6.75 -10.50 -25.51
CA PRO A 140 -6.14 -10.30 -24.20
C PRO A 140 -5.64 -8.88 -23.98
N ARG A 141 -5.93 -8.40 -22.77
CA ARG A 141 -5.38 -7.20 -22.15
C ARG A 141 -4.65 -7.60 -20.86
N VAL A 142 -4.24 -6.62 -20.06
CA VAL A 142 -3.45 -6.83 -18.85
C VAL A 142 -4.28 -6.64 -17.59
N ILE A 143 -4.23 -7.63 -16.69
CA ILE A 143 -4.57 -7.48 -15.28
C ILE A 143 -3.26 -7.25 -14.52
N LEU A 144 -3.05 -6.01 -14.08
CA LEU A 144 -1.85 -5.60 -13.38
C LEU A 144 -2.09 -5.66 -11.86
N VAL A 145 -1.38 -6.55 -11.18
CA VAL A 145 -1.50 -6.75 -9.72
C VAL A 145 -0.23 -6.28 -9.04
N CYS A 146 -0.36 -5.35 -8.11
CA CYS A 146 0.77 -4.63 -7.54
C CYS A 146 0.75 -4.66 -6.01
N HIS A 147 1.86 -5.04 -5.37
CA HIS A 147 2.01 -5.02 -3.92
C HIS A 147 2.85 -3.83 -3.44
N GLY A 148 2.46 -3.19 -2.33
CA GLY A 148 3.19 -2.09 -1.72
C GLY A 148 3.55 -1.00 -2.74
N THR A 149 4.83 -0.61 -2.80
CA THR A 149 5.34 0.39 -3.76
C THR A 149 5.24 -0.05 -5.23
N GLY A 150 5.04 -1.34 -5.51
CA GLY A 150 4.72 -1.83 -6.84
C GLY A 150 3.49 -1.17 -7.43
N GLY A 151 2.55 -0.70 -6.59
CA GLY A 151 1.37 0.04 -7.04
C GLY A 151 1.70 1.45 -7.52
N LEU A 152 2.76 2.08 -7.00
CA LEU A 152 3.26 3.35 -7.51
C LEU A 152 3.89 3.17 -8.89
N ILE A 153 4.71 2.12 -9.06
CA ILE A 153 5.30 1.73 -10.35
C ILE A 153 4.19 1.42 -11.36
N GLY A 154 3.24 0.57 -11.00
CA GLY A 154 2.15 0.16 -11.87
C GLY A 154 1.31 1.36 -12.31
N ARG A 155 0.97 2.26 -11.37
CA ARG A 155 0.24 3.48 -11.71
C ARG A 155 1.08 4.45 -12.56
N HIS A 156 2.39 4.57 -12.32
CA HIS A 156 3.27 5.36 -13.18
C HIS A 156 3.31 4.79 -14.60
N TYR A 157 3.42 3.47 -14.74
CA TYR A 157 3.32 2.79 -16.03
C TYR A 157 2.00 3.13 -16.74
N LEU A 158 0.88 3.04 -16.04
CA LEU A 158 -0.43 3.34 -16.61
C LEU A 158 -0.54 4.82 -17.02
N GLU A 159 -0.15 5.76 -16.16
CA GLU A 159 -0.45 7.17 -16.38
C GLU A 159 0.64 7.93 -17.18
N ARG A 160 1.86 7.38 -17.30
CA ARG A 160 3.00 8.03 -17.98
C ARG A 160 3.61 7.23 -19.12
N GLU A 161 3.49 5.91 -19.09
CA GLU A 161 4.23 5.02 -20.00
C GLU A 161 3.30 4.28 -20.97
N ASP A 162 2.18 4.92 -21.35
CA ASP A 162 1.15 4.44 -22.28
C ASP A 162 0.43 3.15 -21.84
N GLY A 163 0.55 2.76 -20.56
CA GLY A 163 -0.07 1.54 -20.06
C GLY A 163 -1.61 1.55 -20.09
N ARG A 164 -2.24 2.72 -20.20
CA ARG A 164 -3.71 2.87 -20.30
C ARG A 164 -4.31 2.09 -21.47
N GLU A 165 -3.57 1.90 -22.55
CA GLU A 165 -4.07 1.27 -23.78
C GLU A 165 -4.15 -0.26 -23.67
N THR A 166 -3.26 -0.86 -22.87
CA THR A 166 -3.12 -2.32 -22.77
C THR A 166 -3.77 -2.88 -21.51
N ALA A 167 -3.92 -2.08 -20.46
CA ALA A 167 -4.51 -2.52 -19.21
C ALA A 167 -6.03 -2.63 -19.29
N ARG A 168 -6.57 -3.67 -18.65
CA ARG A 168 -8.00 -3.80 -18.35
C ARG A 168 -8.29 -3.54 -16.88
N THR A 169 -7.38 -3.93 -15.99
CA THR A 169 -7.56 -3.81 -14.55
C THR A 169 -6.24 -3.52 -13.83
N LEU A 170 -6.29 -2.63 -12.85
CA LEU A 170 -5.27 -2.43 -11.84
C LEU A 170 -5.78 -2.97 -10.49
N VAL A 171 -5.01 -3.85 -9.87
CA VAL A 171 -5.21 -4.31 -8.50
C VAL A 171 -4.03 -3.84 -7.66
N THR A 172 -4.27 -3.07 -6.61
CA THR A 172 -3.21 -2.65 -5.67
C THR A 172 -3.43 -3.29 -4.30
N LEU A 173 -2.33 -3.66 -3.63
CA LEU A 173 -2.32 -4.35 -2.34
C LEU A 173 -1.46 -3.53 -1.39
N GLY A 174 -2.05 -2.86 -0.41
CA GLY A 174 -1.31 -2.10 0.60
C GLY A 174 -0.47 -0.96 0.00
N THR A 175 -0.84 -0.43 -1.17
CA THR A 175 -0.01 0.56 -1.86
C THR A 175 -0.01 1.90 -1.13
N PRO A 176 1.15 2.47 -0.79
CA PRO A 176 1.25 3.80 -0.18
C PRO A 176 1.07 4.88 -1.25
N GLN A 177 -0.16 5.05 -1.76
CA GLN A 177 -0.54 6.06 -2.75
C GLN A 177 -0.05 7.47 -2.36
N GLN A 178 0.06 7.74 -1.05
CA GLN A 178 0.51 9.02 -0.53
C GLN A 178 1.88 9.04 0.16
N GLY A 179 2.67 7.98 -0.02
CA GLY A 179 3.99 7.83 0.60
C GLY A 179 3.94 7.41 2.06
N LEU A 180 5.10 7.34 2.70
CA LEU A 180 5.31 6.72 4.00
C LEU A 180 6.14 7.60 4.92
N VAL A 181 5.69 7.77 6.17
CA VAL A 181 6.47 8.45 7.22
C VAL A 181 7.79 7.73 7.51
N GLN A 182 7.82 6.41 7.34
CA GLN A 182 9.01 5.57 7.49
C GLN A 182 10.15 6.05 6.59
N ALA A 183 9.87 6.45 5.34
CA ALA A 183 10.87 7.00 4.43
C ALA A 183 11.44 8.32 4.98
N ALA A 184 10.59 9.20 5.51
CA ALA A 184 11.05 10.46 6.12
C ALA A 184 11.90 10.20 7.38
N ARG A 185 11.54 9.22 8.21
CA ARG A 185 12.34 8.81 9.38
C ARG A 185 13.70 8.28 8.98
N LEU A 186 13.76 7.38 8.02
CA LEU A 186 15.02 6.79 7.53
C LEU A 186 15.94 7.87 6.98
N LEU A 187 15.44 8.72 6.08
CA LEU A 187 16.23 9.82 5.48
C LEU A 187 16.62 10.91 6.50
N ALA A 188 15.89 11.02 7.61
CA ALA A 188 16.25 11.88 8.73
C ALA A 188 17.30 11.27 9.67
N GLY A 189 17.65 9.98 9.55
CA GLY A 189 18.54 9.29 10.49
C GLY A 189 17.84 8.81 11.76
N HIS A 190 16.56 8.45 11.66
CA HIS A 190 15.71 8.00 12.77
C HIS A 190 14.97 6.70 12.43
N ALA A 191 15.60 5.83 11.64
CA ALA A 191 15.05 4.54 11.23
C ALA A 191 14.72 3.65 12.44
N ILE A 192 15.68 3.52 13.35
CA ILE A 192 15.55 2.76 14.60
C ILE A 192 15.40 3.76 15.76
N PRO A 193 14.41 3.60 16.66
CA PRO A 193 14.29 4.41 17.86
C PRO A 193 15.56 4.29 18.72
N GLY A 194 16.11 5.43 19.14
CA GLY A 194 17.26 5.48 20.05
C GLY A 194 16.80 5.78 21.47
N ASP A 195 16.96 4.82 22.38
CA ASP A 195 16.74 5.06 23.81
C ASP A 195 18.02 5.60 24.46
N ALA A 196 17.88 6.37 25.54
CA ALA A 196 18.99 6.91 26.35
C ALA A 196 19.67 5.83 27.23
N GLY A 197 19.86 4.62 26.71
CA GLY A 197 20.41 3.45 27.40
C GLY A 197 21.77 2.99 26.84
N PRO A 198 22.37 1.95 27.46
CA PRO A 198 23.56 1.30 26.92
C PRO A 198 23.31 0.81 25.48
N GLY A 199 24.11 1.31 24.52
CA GLY A 199 23.94 0.99 23.09
C GLY A 199 23.43 2.13 22.21
N ALA A 200 23.05 3.27 22.81
CA ALA A 200 22.58 4.46 22.08
C ALA A 200 23.54 4.91 20.97
N ASP A 201 24.85 4.95 21.25
CA ASP A 201 25.87 5.34 20.26
C ASP A 201 25.94 4.36 19.08
N GLY A 202 25.67 3.07 19.31
CA GLY A 202 25.62 2.06 18.26
C GLY A 202 24.41 2.24 17.35
N VAL A 203 23.24 2.50 17.94
CA VAL A 203 22.00 2.80 17.20
C VAL A 203 22.14 4.09 16.41
N ALA A 204 22.76 5.13 16.99
CA ALA A 204 23.02 6.39 16.30
C ALA A 204 23.90 6.18 15.06
N ARG A 205 25.04 5.48 15.19
CA ARG A 205 25.92 5.15 14.05
C ARG A 205 25.22 4.30 12.99
N LEU A 206 24.38 3.36 13.40
CA LEU A 206 23.60 2.54 12.47
C LEU A 206 22.57 3.39 11.71
N ASN A 207 21.86 4.27 12.39
CA ASN A 207 20.93 5.21 11.77
C ASN A 207 21.62 6.16 10.79
N GLU A 208 22.81 6.67 11.11
CA GLU A 208 23.64 7.48 10.21
C GLU A 208 24.02 6.67 8.96
N THR A 209 24.49 5.43 9.12
CA THR A 209 24.88 4.57 8.00
C THR A 209 23.68 4.24 7.10
N LEU A 210 22.53 3.89 7.69
CA LEU A 210 21.29 3.60 6.96
C LEU A 210 20.79 4.82 6.19
N ARG A 211 20.86 6.00 6.81
CA ARG A 211 20.51 7.27 6.19
C ARG A 211 21.39 7.56 4.97
N ASP A 212 22.70 7.46 5.11
CA ASP A 212 23.65 7.77 4.02
C ASP A 212 23.48 6.82 2.83
N TRP A 213 23.19 5.54 3.10
CA TRP A 213 22.83 4.58 2.07
C TRP A 213 21.50 4.94 1.40
N ALA A 214 20.45 5.20 2.19
CA ALA A 214 19.10 5.45 1.71
C ALA A 214 18.97 6.73 0.88
N LEU A 215 19.80 7.75 1.16
CA LEU A 215 19.84 8.98 0.38
C LEU A 215 20.24 8.78 -1.09
N ASN A 216 20.93 7.68 -1.38
CA ASN A 216 21.33 7.33 -2.75
C ASN A 216 20.33 6.38 -3.43
N LEU A 217 19.19 6.08 -2.80
CA LEU A 217 18.14 5.23 -3.36
C LEU A 217 16.95 6.08 -3.82
N PRO A 218 16.79 6.31 -5.14
CA PRO A 218 15.66 7.10 -5.64
C PRO A 218 14.30 6.57 -5.17
N ALA A 219 14.13 5.24 -5.08
CA ALA A 219 12.90 4.63 -4.57
C ALA A 219 12.50 5.14 -3.17
N VAL A 220 13.47 5.35 -2.28
CA VAL A 220 13.20 5.81 -0.90
C VAL A 220 12.81 7.28 -0.87
N VAL A 221 13.47 8.11 -1.68
CA VAL A 221 13.14 9.53 -1.82
C VAL A 221 11.73 9.70 -2.37
N GLU A 222 11.38 8.96 -3.43
CA GLU A 222 10.05 8.98 -4.05
C GLU A 222 8.93 8.46 -3.12
N MET A 223 9.28 7.70 -2.08
CA MET A 223 8.36 7.23 -1.03
C MET A 223 8.05 8.25 0.06
N LEU A 224 8.69 9.42 0.10
CA LEU A 224 8.40 10.44 1.12
C LEU A 224 6.87 10.72 1.20
N PRO A 225 6.31 11.12 2.35
CA PRO A 225 4.88 11.38 2.44
C PRO A 225 4.54 12.76 1.85
N TRP A 226 3.40 12.90 1.18
CA TRP A 226 2.93 14.20 0.65
C TRP A 226 1.64 14.73 1.28
N TYR A 227 1.03 13.96 2.17
CA TYR A 227 -0.03 14.44 3.04
C TYR A 227 0.56 15.22 4.23
N TYR A 228 -0.30 15.77 5.10
CA TYR A 228 0.13 16.45 6.32
C TYR A 228 0.66 15.46 7.36
N ALA A 229 1.90 15.03 7.16
CA ALA A 229 2.56 13.95 7.89
C ALA A 229 3.43 14.42 9.08
N VAL A 230 3.33 15.70 9.46
CA VAL A 230 4.15 16.28 10.52
C VAL A 230 3.26 17.01 11.54
N ARG A 231 3.47 16.71 12.82
CA ARG A 231 2.85 17.40 13.96
C ARG A 231 3.93 18.03 14.81
N VAL A 232 3.61 19.15 15.44
CA VAL A 232 4.51 19.87 16.36
C VAL A 232 3.86 19.92 17.72
N GLU A 233 4.57 19.52 18.77
CA GLU A 233 4.06 19.54 20.13
C GLU A 233 3.52 20.92 20.52
N GLY A 234 2.38 20.94 21.20
CA GLY A 234 1.70 22.18 21.59
C GLY A 234 1.12 22.99 20.42
N LYS A 235 1.10 22.45 19.19
CA LYS A 235 0.43 23.05 18.01
C LYS A 235 -0.69 22.15 17.51
N SER A 236 -1.82 22.74 17.12
CA SER A 236 -2.99 22.00 16.62
C SER A 236 -2.93 21.68 15.13
N ARG A 237 -2.24 22.49 14.33
CA ARG A 237 -2.16 22.35 12.87
C ARG A 237 -1.16 21.26 12.45
N GLU A 238 -1.64 20.31 11.65
CA GLU A 238 -0.79 19.38 10.91
C GLU A 238 -0.06 20.07 9.74
N ARG A 239 1.11 19.54 9.38
CA ARG A 239 2.05 20.13 8.43
C ARG A 239 2.55 19.08 7.46
N GLY A 240 2.92 19.52 6.26
CA GLY A 240 3.64 18.67 5.31
C GLY A 240 5.14 18.65 5.64
N ILE A 241 5.86 17.69 5.08
CA ILE A 241 7.33 17.65 5.15
C ILE A 241 8.00 18.85 4.44
N THR A 242 7.22 19.63 3.70
CA THR A 242 7.61 20.83 2.96
C THR A 242 7.44 22.13 3.75
N ASP A 243 6.97 22.06 5.01
CA ASP A 243 6.76 23.24 5.84
C ASP A 243 8.10 23.86 6.26
N ASN A 244 8.45 25.00 5.68
CA ASN A 244 9.70 25.72 5.95
C ASN A 244 9.79 26.29 7.38
N ARG A 245 8.67 26.45 8.09
CA ARG A 245 8.67 26.96 9.47
C ARG A 245 9.04 25.86 10.47
N TYR A 246 8.73 24.61 10.14
CA TYR A 246 9.02 23.44 10.94
C TYR A 246 9.57 22.32 10.06
N PRO A 247 10.78 22.49 9.49
CA PRO A 247 11.40 21.46 8.69
C PRO A 247 11.65 20.21 9.55
N VAL A 248 11.51 19.02 8.96
CA VAL A 248 11.82 17.78 9.67
C VAL A 248 13.32 17.73 9.96
N PRO A 249 13.74 17.69 11.24
CA PRO A 249 15.16 17.67 11.59
C PRO A 249 15.90 16.52 10.92
N GLY A 250 17.05 16.82 10.35
CA GLY A 250 17.86 15.85 9.64
C GLY A 250 17.37 15.54 8.22
N LEU A 251 16.12 15.73 7.83
CA LEU A 251 15.67 15.42 6.47
C LEU A 251 16.28 16.39 5.44
N PRO A 252 17.07 15.92 4.45
CA PRO A 252 17.70 16.82 3.49
C PRO A 252 16.68 17.53 2.59
N GLY A 253 16.78 18.85 2.49
CA GLY A 253 15.87 19.63 1.65
C GLY A 253 15.96 19.29 0.16
N GLU A 254 17.09 18.76 -0.31
CA GLU A 254 17.24 18.26 -1.69
C GLU A 254 16.35 17.04 -1.95
N ALA A 255 16.35 16.04 -1.06
CA ALA A 255 15.46 14.89 -1.16
C ALA A 255 13.97 15.31 -1.15
N VAL A 256 13.61 16.30 -0.32
CA VAL A 256 12.25 16.86 -0.32
C VAL A 256 11.89 17.49 -1.67
N ARG A 257 12.81 18.27 -2.27
CA ARG A 257 12.60 18.89 -3.59
C ARG A 257 12.48 17.85 -4.71
N GLU A 258 13.33 16.81 -4.68
CA GLU A 258 13.27 15.73 -5.67
C GLU A 258 11.95 14.95 -5.57
N ALA A 259 11.54 14.59 -4.36
CA ALA A 259 10.26 13.90 -4.14
C ALA A 259 9.04 14.76 -4.52
N LEU A 260 9.15 16.09 -4.40
CA LEU A 260 8.13 17.01 -4.90
C LEU A 260 8.10 17.04 -6.43
N ALA A 261 9.26 17.18 -7.09
CA ALA A 261 9.34 17.20 -8.55
C ALA A 261 8.79 15.91 -9.16
N PHE A 262 9.12 14.75 -8.59
CA PHE A 262 8.55 13.45 -8.98
C PHE A 262 7.01 13.45 -8.91
N ARG A 263 6.44 13.98 -7.83
CA ARG A 263 4.99 14.03 -7.65
C ARG A 263 4.30 15.02 -8.55
N GLU A 264 4.87 16.20 -8.75
CA GLU A 264 4.27 17.23 -9.59
C GLU A 264 4.20 16.74 -11.04
N GLU A 265 5.25 16.11 -11.54
CA GLU A 265 5.25 15.48 -12.86
C GLU A 265 4.15 14.40 -12.95
N PHE A 266 4.11 13.50 -11.97
CA PHE A 266 3.15 12.39 -11.98
C PHE A 266 1.70 12.90 -11.89
N ARG A 267 1.44 13.88 -11.03
CA ARG A 267 0.13 14.53 -10.90
C ARG A 267 -0.28 15.24 -12.18
N ALA A 268 0.65 15.97 -12.81
CA ALA A 268 0.36 16.68 -14.05
C ALA A 268 -0.11 15.72 -15.15
N ALA A 269 0.52 14.55 -15.28
CA ALA A 269 0.08 13.55 -16.23
C ALA A 269 -1.27 12.90 -15.88
N CYS A 270 -1.53 12.60 -14.61
CA CYS A 270 -2.85 12.13 -14.19
C CYS A 270 -3.95 13.17 -14.49
N ASP A 271 -3.67 14.46 -14.27
CA ASP A 271 -4.61 15.54 -14.54
C ASP A 271 -4.85 15.72 -16.05
N GLU A 272 -3.82 15.57 -16.88
CA GLU A 272 -3.94 15.54 -18.35
C GLU A 272 -4.80 14.35 -18.82
N ASN A 273 -4.49 13.15 -18.33
CA ASN A 273 -5.22 11.93 -18.64
C ASN A 273 -6.71 12.00 -18.26
N ARG A 274 -7.03 12.65 -17.15
CA ARG A 274 -8.41 12.87 -16.68
C ARG A 274 -9.18 13.85 -17.56
N ARG A 275 -8.50 14.82 -18.19
CA ARG A 275 -9.14 15.74 -19.15
C ARG A 275 -9.53 15.04 -20.45
N VAL A 276 -8.79 13.99 -20.84
CA VAL A 276 -9.11 13.17 -22.03
C VAL A 276 -10.39 12.35 -21.81
N GLY A 277 -10.60 11.82 -20.60
CA GLY A 277 -11.79 11.04 -20.28
C GLY A 277 -11.65 10.22 -18.99
N PRO A 278 -12.65 9.38 -18.67
CA PRO A 278 -12.59 8.47 -17.53
C PRO A 278 -11.45 7.46 -17.67
N LEU A 279 -11.15 6.74 -16.59
CA LEU A 279 -10.17 5.65 -16.61
C LEU A 279 -10.61 4.56 -17.61
N PRO A 280 -9.75 4.15 -18.57
CA PRO A 280 -10.06 3.10 -19.54
C PRO A 280 -9.91 1.68 -18.96
N TYR A 281 -9.56 1.57 -17.67
CA TYR A 281 -9.40 0.33 -16.92
C TYR A 281 -10.12 0.43 -15.57
N THR A 282 -10.42 -0.72 -14.98
CA THR A 282 -10.97 -0.81 -13.62
C THR A 282 -9.87 -0.77 -12.56
N VAL A 283 -10.20 -0.29 -11.36
CA VAL A 283 -9.26 -0.22 -10.23
C VAL A 283 -9.86 -0.91 -9.01
N HIS A 284 -9.09 -1.78 -8.39
CA HIS A 284 -9.41 -2.44 -7.12
C HIS A 284 -8.23 -2.27 -6.16
N CYS A 285 -8.49 -1.84 -4.93
CA CYS A 285 -7.44 -1.56 -3.95
C CYS A 285 -7.69 -2.35 -2.67
N LEU A 286 -6.88 -3.36 -2.40
CA LEU A 286 -6.92 -4.10 -1.14
C LEU A 286 -6.05 -3.38 -0.12
N GLY A 287 -6.59 -3.13 1.06
CA GLY A 287 -5.83 -2.55 2.18
C GLY A 287 -6.46 -2.93 3.52
N SER A 288 -5.91 -2.43 4.61
CA SER A 288 -6.52 -2.60 5.93
C SER A 288 -6.52 -1.29 6.71
N VAL A 289 -7.36 -1.28 7.73
CA VAL A 289 -7.40 -0.21 8.74
C VAL A 289 -7.17 -0.79 10.14
N ASP A 290 -7.19 -2.11 10.31
CA ASP A 290 -7.29 -2.79 11.61
C ASP A 290 -6.00 -2.75 12.43
N PHE A 291 -4.89 -2.28 11.84
CA PHE A 291 -3.57 -2.31 12.45
C PHE A 291 -3.01 -0.88 12.63
N PRO A 292 -2.49 -0.53 13.83
CA PRO A 292 -1.77 0.73 14.02
C PRO A 292 -0.60 0.85 13.03
N SER A 293 -0.55 1.95 12.28
CA SER A 293 0.44 2.20 11.23
C SER A 293 1.02 3.59 11.40
N PRO A 294 2.34 3.81 11.22
CA PRO A 294 2.95 5.14 11.35
C PRO A 294 2.29 6.14 10.39
N GLU A 295 1.61 7.15 10.95
CA GLU A 295 0.85 8.12 10.16
C GLU A 295 1.53 9.48 10.12
N ALA A 296 2.09 9.96 11.23
CA ALA A 296 2.77 11.26 11.29
C ALA A 296 4.05 11.23 12.13
N LEU A 297 5.01 12.09 11.78
CA LEU A 297 6.12 12.47 12.64
C LEU A 297 5.65 13.46 13.71
N VAL A 298 6.15 13.33 14.92
CA VAL A 298 5.98 14.33 15.98
C VAL A 298 7.31 15.04 16.20
N LEU A 299 7.29 16.36 16.09
CA LEU A 299 8.42 17.24 16.39
C LEU A 299 8.24 17.89 17.76
N SER A 300 9.34 18.18 18.44
CA SER A 300 9.37 18.95 19.69
C SER A 300 8.70 20.32 19.53
N PHE A 301 8.32 20.96 20.65
CA PHE A 301 7.61 22.26 20.63
C PHE A 301 8.31 23.36 19.79
N ASP A 302 9.65 23.35 19.78
CA ASP A 302 10.51 24.26 19.01
C ASP A 302 10.81 23.74 17.59
N GLY A 303 10.41 22.51 17.25
CA GLY A 303 10.65 21.85 15.97
C GLY A 303 12.06 21.31 15.78
N SER A 304 12.93 21.35 16.80
CA SER A 304 14.35 21.02 16.66
C SER A 304 14.65 19.51 16.63
N ARG A 305 13.74 18.66 17.11
CA ARG A 305 13.94 17.21 17.20
C ARG A 305 12.68 16.45 16.80
N ILE A 306 12.86 15.26 16.24
CA ILE A 306 11.78 14.26 16.13
C ILE A 306 11.66 13.58 17.50
N THR A 307 10.49 13.65 18.12
CA THR A 307 10.23 13.10 19.46
C THR A 307 9.50 11.78 19.42
N ASP A 308 8.64 11.56 18.42
CA ASP A 308 7.86 10.33 18.27
C ASP A 308 7.31 10.18 16.84
N SER A 309 6.60 9.08 16.59
CA SER A 309 5.67 8.92 15.48
C SER A 309 4.27 8.63 16.00
N LEU A 310 3.27 9.34 15.48
CA LEU A 310 1.88 9.08 15.80
C LEU A 310 1.34 7.96 14.90
N PRO A 311 0.88 6.84 15.47
CA PRO A 311 0.20 5.82 14.70
C PRO A 311 -1.24 6.22 14.40
N GLY A 312 -1.74 5.76 13.25
CA GLY A 312 -3.14 5.82 12.89
C GLY A 312 -3.65 4.49 12.33
N PRO A 313 -4.90 4.43 11.84
CA PRO A 313 -5.38 3.33 10.98
C PRO A 313 -4.39 2.88 9.93
N GLY A 314 -4.32 1.58 9.68
CA GLY A 314 -3.72 1.03 8.46
C GLY A 314 -3.60 -0.49 8.50
N ASP A 315 -2.64 -1.00 7.76
CA ASP A 315 -2.32 -2.43 7.64
C ASP A 315 -1.07 -2.86 8.45
N GLY A 316 -0.56 -1.96 9.30
CA GLY A 316 0.65 -2.12 10.10
C GLY A 316 1.85 -1.42 9.46
N THR A 317 1.77 -1.10 8.17
CA THR A 317 2.82 -0.43 7.41
C THR A 317 2.28 0.87 6.81
N VAL A 318 1.24 0.77 6.00
CA VAL A 318 0.65 1.87 5.24
C VAL A 318 -0.55 2.40 5.99
N PRO A 319 -0.53 3.68 6.43
CA PRO A 319 -1.69 4.27 7.07
C PRO A 319 -2.84 4.43 6.06
N ARG A 320 -4.09 4.31 6.51
CA ARG A 320 -5.30 4.41 5.68
C ARG A 320 -5.25 5.62 4.75
N ARG A 321 -4.84 6.78 5.26
CA ARG A 321 -4.79 8.00 4.44
C ARG A 321 -3.84 7.88 3.25
N SER A 322 -2.77 7.10 3.40
CA SER A 322 -1.83 6.82 2.32
C SER A 322 -2.30 5.70 1.40
N ALA A 323 -3.08 4.73 1.91
CA ALA A 323 -3.63 3.65 1.11
C ALA A 323 -4.77 4.09 0.16
N VAL A 324 -5.51 5.15 0.53
CA VAL A 324 -6.68 5.61 -0.22
C VAL A 324 -6.30 6.11 -1.62
N ALA A 325 -7.01 5.58 -2.62
CA ALA A 325 -6.84 5.87 -4.04
C ALA A 325 -7.83 6.92 -4.57
N ASP A 326 -7.91 8.10 -3.92
CA ASP A 326 -8.86 9.18 -4.28
C ASP A 326 -8.76 9.65 -5.75
N TRP A 327 -7.63 9.36 -6.41
CA TRP A 327 -7.38 9.71 -7.80
C TRP A 327 -8.32 9.02 -8.79
N THR A 328 -8.99 7.92 -8.41
CA THR A 328 -9.92 7.20 -9.29
C THR A 328 -11.25 7.94 -9.48
N GLY A 329 -11.59 8.90 -8.61
CA GLY A 329 -12.92 9.52 -8.59
C GLY A 329 -14.05 8.59 -8.16
N THR A 330 -13.71 7.41 -7.65
CA THR A 330 -14.61 6.38 -7.12
C THR A 330 -14.10 5.90 -5.76
N ASP A 331 -14.78 4.94 -5.13
CA ASP A 331 -14.26 4.23 -3.95
C ASP A 331 -13.80 2.82 -4.33
N PRO A 332 -12.56 2.63 -4.81
CA PRO A 332 -12.04 1.33 -5.24
C PRO A 332 -11.58 0.47 -4.07
N MET A 333 -11.66 0.97 -2.82
CA MET A 333 -11.06 0.33 -1.66
C MET A 333 -11.87 -0.88 -1.22
N LEU A 334 -11.20 -2.02 -1.12
CA LEU A 334 -11.68 -3.26 -0.51
C LEU A 334 -10.90 -3.44 0.79
N TRP A 335 -11.51 -3.02 1.91
CA TRP A 335 -10.87 -3.11 3.22
C TRP A 335 -10.92 -4.53 3.76
N THR A 336 -9.78 -5.01 4.22
CA THR A 336 -9.56 -6.38 4.68
C THR A 336 -9.01 -6.39 6.12
N GLY A 337 -9.03 -7.57 6.75
CA GLY A 337 -8.42 -7.78 8.07
C GLY A 337 -6.96 -8.24 8.03
N PHE A 338 -6.27 -8.09 6.90
CA PHE A 338 -4.89 -8.57 6.71
C PHE A 338 -3.86 -7.45 6.89
N ARG A 339 -2.69 -7.81 7.42
CA ARG A 339 -1.54 -6.91 7.46
C ARG A 339 -0.94 -6.75 6.07
N ASP A 340 -0.19 -5.67 5.88
CA ASP A 340 0.55 -5.41 4.62
C ASP A 340 1.31 -6.65 4.14
N THR A 341 2.07 -7.28 5.06
CA THR A 341 2.87 -8.48 4.80
C THR A 341 2.08 -9.70 4.33
N ASP A 342 0.78 -9.73 4.59
CA ASP A 342 -0.10 -10.88 4.31
C ASP A 342 -1.07 -10.60 3.15
N LEU A 343 -1.16 -9.35 2.65
CA LEU A 343 -2.08 -8.99 1.58
C LEU A 343 -1.80 -9.74 0.27
N ALA A 344 -0.53 -10.05 -0.02
CA ALA A 344 -0.11 -10.74 -1.23
C ALA A 344 -0.24 -12.27 -1.19
N SER A 345 -0.47 -12.84 -0.01
CA SER A 345 -0.61 -14.29 0.23
C SER A 345 -1.97 -14.66 0.82
N GLY A 346 -2.75 -13.68 1.25
CA GLY A 346 -4.02 -13.86 1.94
C GLY A 346 -5.16 -14.31 1.01
N PRO A 347 -6.16 -15.02 1.56
CA PRO A 347 -7.34 -15.47 0.80
C PRO A 347 -8.14 -14.31 0.20
N ALA A 348 -8.06 -13.11 0.78
CA ALA A 348 -8.64 -11.89 0.22
C ALA A 348 -8.17 -11.63 -1.22
N LEU A 349 -6.87 -11.76 -1.50
CA LEU A 349 -6.38 -11.56 -2.87
C LEU A 349 -6.95 -12.61 -3.82
N ARG A 350 -6.98 -13.88 -3.38
CA ARG A 350 -7.49 -14.98 -4.19
C ARG A 350 -8.96 -14.80 -4.55
N ASP A 351 -9.79 -14.44 -3.57
CA ASP A 351 -11.21 -14.22 -3.77
C ASP A 351 -11.46 -13.02 -4.70
N ALA A 352 -10.69 -11.93 -4.53
CA ALA A 352 -10.73 -10.78 -5.42
C ALA A 352 -10.38 -11.19 -6.87
N MET A 353 -9.31 -11.94 -7.04
CA MET A 353 -8.81 -12.34 -8.36
C MET A 353 -9.74 -13.33 -9.07
N LEU A 354 -10.40 -14.25 -8.34
CA LEU A 354 -11.44 -15.11 -8.88
C LEU A 354 -12.60 -14.31 -9.46
N ALA A 355 -13.05 -13.27 -8.76
CA ALA A 355 -14.12 -12.41 -9.24
C ALA A 355 -13.68 -11.56 -10.45
N ILE A 356 -12.53 -10.89 -10.34
CA ILE A 356 -11.97 -10.00 -11.37
C ILE A 356 -11.74 -10.77 -12.67
N ARG A 357 -11.10 -11.94 -12.62
CA ARG A 357 -10.84 -12.75 -13.82
C ARG A 357 -12.13 -13.27 -14.47
N ALA A 358 -13.17 -13.53 -13.67
CA ALA A 358 -14.51 -13.84 -14.16
C ALA A 358 -15.28 -12.62 -14.71
N GLY A 359 -14.67 -11.43 -14.76
CA GLY A 359 -15.33 -10.20 -15.23
C GLY A 359 -16.40 -9.68 -14.28
N ARG A 360 -16.37 -10.12 -13.02
CA ARG A 360 -17.30 -9.70 -11.97
C ARG A 360 -16.59 -8.71 -11.04
N PRO A 361 -17.30 -7.71 -10.50
CA PRO A 361 -16.73 -6.89 -9.44
C PRO A 361 -16.39 -7.81 -8.26
N PRO A 362 -15.18 -7.71 -7.67
CA PRO A 362 -14.89 -8.39 -6.41
C PRO A 362 -15.91 -7.90 -5.38
N GLY A 363 -16.63 -8.85 -4.77
CA GLY A 363 -17.60 -8.55 -3.73
C GLY A 363 -16.92 -7.97 -2.49
N GLY A 364 -17.72 -7.42 -1.57
CA GLY A 364 -17.25 -7.02 -0.23
C GLY A 364 -16.72 -8.20 0.61
N THR A 365 -16.84 -9.43 0.12
CA THR A 365 -16.23 -10.67 0.63
C THR A 365 -14.73 -10.75 0.35
N LEU A 366 -13.96 -9.81 0.90
CA LEU A 366 -12.53 -10.03 1.16
C LEU A 366 -12.25 -10.42 2.61
N ALA A 367 -13.32 -10.59 3.41
CA ALA A 367 -13.28 -11.21 4.72
C ALA A 367 -13.40 -12.76 4.64
N GLY A 368 -13.14 -13.34 3.46
CA GLY A 368 -13.49 -14.72 3.10
C GLY A 368 -14.99 -14.89 2.83
N GLU A 369 -15.39 -15.99 2.21
CA GLU A 369 -16.81 -16.36 1.95
C GLU A 369 -17.70 -16.35 3.21
N GLU A 370 -17.09 -16.25 4.41
CA GLU A 370 -17.78 -16.29 5.69
C GLU A 370 -17.90 -14.94 6.45
N GLY A 371 -17.12 -13.92 6.08
CA GLY A 371 -16.96 -12.71 6.91
C GLY A 371 -17.96 -11.58 6.67
N ILE A 372 -18.06 -10.68 7.66
CA ILE A 372 -18.71 -9.36 7.62
C ILE A 372 -17.77 -8.35 8.27
N ALA A 373 -17.76 -7.09 7.81
CA ALA A 373 -16.87 -6.05 8.34
C ALA A 373 -17.59 -4.71 8.52
N LEU A 374 -17.45 -4.09 9.70
CA LEU A 374 -17.95 -2.77 10.05
C LEU A 374 -16.84 -1.71 9.93
N HIS A 375 -17.14 -0.62 9.25
CA HIS A 375 -16.30 0.58 9.20
C HIS A 375 -17.04 1.75 9.83
N LEU A 376 -16.46 2.28 10.90
CA LEU A 376 -16.96 3.44 11.63
C LEU A 376 -15.97 4.60 11.47
N PRO A 377 -16.42 5.86 11.65
CA PRO A 377 -15.53 6.99 11.78
C PRO A 377 -14.55 6.73 12.93
N ARG A 378 -13.27 6.99 12.68
CA ARG A 378 -12.21 6.77 13.68
C ARG A 378 -12.06 7.93 14.64
N ASP A 379 -12.27 9.14 14.14
CA ASP A 379 -12.25 10.33 14.94
C ASP A 379 -13.51 10.43 15.79
N PRO A 380 -13.43 11.06 16.98
CA PRO A 380 -14.61 11.36 17.74
C PRO A 380 -15.57 12.22 16.93
N VAL A 381 -16.82 11.77 16.80
CA VAL A 381 -17.87 12.49 16.08
C VAL A 381 -18.52 13.50 17.02
N ALA A 382 -18.79 14.71 16.55
CA ALA A 382 -19.55 15.69 17.31
C ALA A 382 -21.00 15.21 17.53
N ALA A 383 -21.50 15.29 18.75
CA ALA A 383 -22.91 15.04 19.04
C ALA A 383 -23.81 15.98 18.22
N GLY A 384 -24.98 15.49 17.81
CA GLY A 384 -25.90 16.24 16.95
C GLY A 384 -25.50 16.28 15.47
N HIS A 385 -24.39 15.67 15.06
CA HIS A 385 -23.98 15.58 13.67
C HIS A 385 -24.13 14.15 13.15
N PRO A 386 -24.77 13.95 11.98
CA PRO A 386 -24.87 12.63 11.39
C PRO A 386 -23.48 12.11 10.99
N PHE A 387 -23.26 10.82 11.21
CA PHE A 387 -22.06 10.12 10.77
C PHE A 387 -22.42 8.80 10.10
N VAL A 388 -21.51 8.36 9.22
CA VAL A 388 -21.74 7.22 8.35
C VAL A 388 -21.03 5.99 8.91
N ILE A 389 -21.76 4.88 8.93
CA ILE A 389 -21.22 3.54 9.17
C ILE A 389 -21.38 2.72 7.90
N ASP A 390 -20.30 2.14 7.42
CA ASP A 390 -20.32 1.19 6.31
C ASP A 390 -20.23 -0.24 6.85
N LEU A 391 -20.96 -1.15 6.22
CA LEU A 391 -20.96 -2.59 6.48
C LEU A 391 -20.71 -3.31 5.17
N LEU A 392 -19.70 -4.18 5.15
CA LEU A 392 -19.37 -5.04 4.01
C LEU A 392 -19.72 -6.48 4.35
N GLY A 393 -20.25 -7.18 3.35
CA GLY A 393 -20.40 -8.62 3.38
C GLY A 393 -21.33 -9.12 2.28
N HIS A 394 -21.14 -10.38 1.88
CA HIS A 394 -21.84 -10.94 0.73
C HIS A 394 -23.26 -11.37 1.06
N ASP A 395 -24.21 -11.00 0.19
CA ASP A 395 -25.62 -11.41 0.24
C ASP A 395 -26.27 -11.32 1.64
N LEU A 396 -25.91 -10.27 2.42
CA LEU A 396 -26.35 -10.11 3.82
C LEU A 396 -27.88 -10.23 4.03
N PRO A 397 -28.75 -9.72 3.13
CA PRO A 397 -30.18 -9.92 3.22
C PRO A 397 -30.60 -11.40 3.27
N ARG A 398 -29.89 -12.30 2.58
CA ARG A 398 -30.16 -13.74 2.61
C ARG A 398 -29.47 -14.48 3.76
N ARG A 399 -28.48 -13.85 4.40
CA ARG A 399 -27.70 -14.42 5.53
C ARG A 399 -28.25 -14.08 6.92
N ASN A 400 -29.45 -13.51 7.00
CA ASN A 400 -30.11 -13.10 8.25
C ASN A 400 -29.28 -12.08 9.07
N LEU A 401 -28.93 -10.97 8.42
CA LEU A 401 -28.19 -9.87 9.05
C LEU A 401 -28.94 -9.30 10.25
N ARG A 402 -28.26 -9.27 11.40
CA ARG A 402 -28.70 -8.62 12.64
C ARG A 402 -27.67 -7.59 13.06
N THR A 403 -28.09 -6.35 13.18
CA THR A 403 -27.23 -5.22 13.48
C THR A 403 -27.78 -4.46 14.67
N VAL A 404 -26.94 -4.29 15.69
CA VAL A 404 -27.33 -3.64 16.94
C VAL A 404 -26.26 -2.66 17.39
N MET A 405 -26.69 -1.60 18.05
CA MET A 405 -25.83 -0.59 18.66
C MET A 405 -26.25 -0.34 20.10
N TRP A 406 -25.28 -0.11 20.97
CA TRP A 406 -25.54 0.26 22.37
C TRP A 406 -24.46 1.18 22.90
N ARG A 407 -24.81 1.95 23.93
CA ARG A 407 -23.85 2.79 24.64
C ARG A 407 -23.02 1.90 25.58
N SER A 408 -21.71 2.04 25.55
CA SER A 408 -20.80 1.31 26.43
C SER A 408 -21.18 1.52 27.90
N GLY A 409 -21.28 0.43 28.66
CA GLY A 409 -21.74 0.46 30.06
C GLY A 409 -23.26 0.47 30.24
N ARG A 410 -24.04 0.41 29.15
CA ARG A 410 -25.50 0.23 29.19
C ARG A 410 -25.90 -1.09 28.51
N THR A 411 -27.08 -1.59 28.88
CA THR A 411 -27.62 -2.86 28.38
C THR A 411 -28.68 -2.69 27.30
N ASP A 412 -29.18 -1.48 27.08
CA ASP A 412 -30.15 -1.16 26.03
C ASP A 412 -29.49 -1.24 24.65
N ARG A 413 -30.04 -2.10 23.78
CA ARG A 413 -29.56 -2.29 22.41
C ARG A 413 -30.62 -1.79 21.43
N HIS A 414 -30.18 -1.00 20.45
CA HIS A 414 -31.02 -0.43 19.40
C HIS A 414 -30.63 -1.04 18.05
N PRO A 415 -31.59 -1.45 17.21
CA PRO A 415 -31.28 -1.96 15.88
C PRO A 415 -30.69 -0.85 15.00
N VAL A 416 -29.71 -1.19 14.17
CA VAL A 416 -29.16 -0.28 13.15
C VAL A 416 -29.59 -0.75 11.78
N VAL A 417 -30.30 0.08 11.01
CA VAL A 417 -30.77 -0.30 9.68
C VAL A 417 -29.73 0.09 8.64
N PHE A 418 -29.15 -0.91 7.99
CA PHE A 418 -28.23 -0.73 6.88
C PHE A 418 -28.98 -0.82 5.55
N ARG A 419 -28.72 0.12 4.64
CA ARG A 419 -29.24 0.13 3.27
C ARG A 419 -28.15 -0.22 2.28
N GLN A 420 -28.45 -1.13 1.35
CA GLN A 420 -27.52 -1.48 0.29
C GLN A 420 -27.38 -0.30 -0.69
N TYR A 421 -26.15 0.08 -1.01
CA TYR A 421 -25.87 1.13 -2.02
C TYR A 421 -25.04 0.63 -3.20
N GLN A 422 -24.32 -0.49 -3.01
CA GLN A 422 -23.62 -1.24 -4.05
C GLN A 422 -23.73 -2.75 -3.72
N PRO A 423 -23.46 -3.66 -4.69
CA PRO A 423 -23.33 -5.09 -4.39
C PRO A 423 -22.43 -5.31 -3.16
N ASP A 424 -22.93 -6.07 -2.18
CA ASP A 424 -22.23 -6.44 -0.95
C ASP A 424 -21.74 -5.27 -0.05
N ARG A 425 -22.24 -4.04 -0.30
CA ARG A 425 -21.94 -2.85 0.50
C ARG A 425 -23.21 -2.19 0.99
N TYR A 426 -23.24 -1.96 2.30
CA TYR A 426 -24.37 -1.41 3.00
C TYR A 426 -23.95 -0.22 3.85
N ARG A 427 -24.84 0.74 4.03
CA ARG A 427 -24.57 1.98 4.75
C ARG A 427 -25.68 2.32 5.72
N ALA A 428 -25.32 2.83 6.89
CA ALA A 428 -26.23 3.46 7.83
C ALA A 428 -25.73 4.87 8.16
N GLU A 429 -26.65 5.83 8.18
CA GLU A 429 -26.38 7.19 8.67
C GLU A 429 -26.96 7.28 10.09
N MET A 430 -26.15 7.78 11.02
CA MET A 430 -26.42 7.69 12.45
C MET A 430 -26.18 9.01 13.15
N GLU A 431 -26.99 9.27 14.17
CA GLU A 431 -26.77 10.32 15.15
C GLU A 431 -26.87 9.68 16.54
N ALA A 432 -25.99 10.08 17.46
CA ALA A 432 -25.98 9.53 18.81
C ALA A 432 -25.59 10.60 19.84
N ALA A 433 -26.04 10.40 21.08
CA ALA A 433 -25.65 11.27 22.20
C ALA A 433 -24.16 11.08 22.58
N PRO A 434 -23.52 12.04 23.26
CA PRO A 434 -22.12 11.92 23.68
C PRO A 434 -21.84 10.62 24.44
N GLY A 435 -20.75 9.92 24.10
CA GLY A 435 -20.31 8.70 24.75
C GLY A 435 -19.63 7.72 23.79
N ARG A 436 -19.15 6.59 24.33
CA ARG A 436 -18.65 5.48 23.51
C ARG A 436 -19.80 4.57 23.14
N TRP A 437 -19.98 4.34 21.86
CA TRP A 437 -21.01 3.46 21.33
C TRP A 437 -20.39 2.28 20.63
N VAL A 438 -20.96 1.10 20.86
CA VAL A 438 -20.54 -0.13 20.23
C VAL A 438 -21.57 -0.48 19.17
N VAL A 439 -21.10 -0.80 17.97
CA VAL A 439 -21.92 -1.31 16.86
C VAL A 439 -21.48 -2.74 16.59
N GLU A 440 -22.45 -3.64 16.46
CA GLU A 440 -22.25 -5.05 16.20
C GLU A 440 -23.10 -5.47 15.01
N ALA A 441 -22.49 -6.21 14.10
CA ALA A 441 -23.15 -6.90 13.01
C ALA A 441 -22.98 -8.41 13.20
N LEU A 442 -24.03 -9.18 12.90
CA LEU A 442 -24.11 -10.62 13.04
C LEU A 442 -24.82 -11.21 11.82
N VAL A 443 -24.32 -12.32 11.29
CA VAL A 443 -24.97 -13.13 10.24
C VAL A 443 -24.91 -14.61 10.60
N ASP A 444 -25.85 -15.42 10.11
CA ASP A 444 -26.01 -16.81 10.56
C ASP A 444 -25.55 -17.88 9.55
N ARG A 445 -25.39 -17.54 8.26
CA ARG A 445 -25.14 -18.54 7.19
C ARG A 445 -24.09 -18.06 6.17
N PRO A 446 -22.82 -18.47 6.29
CA PRO A 446 -22.17 -18.99 7.50
C PRO A 446 -22.13 -17.92 8.60
N LYS A 447 -21.87 -18.35 9.85
CA LYS A 447 -21.88 -17.45 11.01
C LYS A 447 -20.74 -16.43 10.91
N GLY A 448 -21.09 -15.15 10.98
CA GLY A 448 -20.14 -14.05 10.96
C GLY A 448 -20.50 -13.02 12.02
N ARG A 449 -19.49 -12.38 12.61
CA ARG A 449 -19.66 -11.35 13.62
C ARG A 449 -18.56 -10.32 13.49
N ASP A 450 -18.94 -9.05 13.45
CA ASP A 450 -18.00 -7.97 13.63
C ASP A 450 -18.54 -6.93 14.62
N ARG A 451 -17.62 -6.29 15.36
CA ARG A 451 -17.94 -5.33 16.39
C ARG A 451 -16.91 -4.21 16.39
N ARG A 452 -17.38 -2.96 16.45
CA ARG A 452 -16.54 -1.77 16.44
C ARG A 452 -17.09 -0.72 17.41
N ILE A 453 -16.25 0.26 17.75
CA ILE A 453 -16.57 1.33 18.69
C ILE A 453 -16.42 2.67 17.99
N VAL A 454 -17.38 3.57 18.19
CA VAL A 454 -17.29 5.00 17.84
C VAL A 454 -17.39 5.84 19.11
N THR A 455 -16.58 6.88 19.19
CA THR A 455 -16.68 7.88 20.27
C THR A 455 -17.44 9.07 19.77
N VAL A 456 -18.48 9.48 20.49
CA VAL A 456 -19.23 10.71 20.23
C VAL A 456 -18.88 11.71 21.32
N VAL A 457 -18.41 12.89 20.95
CA VAL A 457 -18.03 13.97 21.87
C VAL A 457 -19.15 14.99 21.95
N ALA A 458 -19.34 15.58 23.13
CA ALA A 458 -20.21 16.75 23.24
C ALA A 458 -19.62 17.88 22.37
N SER A 459 -20.47 18.51 21.56
CA SER A 459 -20.15 19.69 20.78
C SER A 459 -19.89 20.90 21.68
#